data_AF-A0A8H5Z176-F1
#
_entry.id   AF-A0A8H5Z176-F1
#
_cell.length_a   1.000
_cell.length_b   1.000
_cell.length_c   1.000
_cell.angle_alpha   90.00
_cell.angle_beta   90.00
_cell.angle_gamma   90.00
#
_symmetry.space_group_name_H-M   'P 1'
#
loop_
_entity.id
_entity.type
_entity.pdbx_description
1 polymer ?
#
loop_
_entity_poly.entity_id
_entity_poly.type
_entity_poly.pdbx_seq_one_letter_code
_entity_poly.pdbx_strand_id
1 'polypeptide(L)' 'MNKAKQAIDPVDTPDMVPIHPLTGKAAEEDYQKQLALLEQQIIEHQNETSPEKARESQSSNSSTQNTDCRT' A
#
# COMPACT_ATOMS: atom_id res chain seq x y z
N MET A 1 -50.41 -7.10 -7.58
CA MET A 1 -49.42 -5.99 -7.61
C MET A 1 -48.03 -6.58 -7.55
N ASN A 2 -47.37 -6.51 -8.70
CA ASN A 2 -46.13 -7.15 -9.12
C ASN A 2 -44.91 -6.35 -8.64
N LYS A 3 -44.06 -6.95 -7.79
CA LYS A 3 -42.73 -6.42 -7.48
C LYS A 3 -41.70 -7.11 -8.37
N ALA A 4 -41.49 -6.59 -9.58
CA ALA A 4 -40.37 -6.97 -10.40
C ALA A 4 -39.09 -6.43 -9.76
N LYS A 5 -38.18 -7.32 -9.37
CA LYS A 5 -36.83 -6.94 -8.93
C LYS A 5 -36.13 -6.37 -10.16
N GLN A 6 -35.82 -5.08 -10.16
CA GLN A 6 -34.95 -4.51 -11.18
C GLN A 6 -33.57 -5.15 -11.00
N ALA A 7 -33.19 -6.02 -11.93
CA ALA A 7 -31.80 -6.40 -12.07
C ALA A 7 -31.06 -5.12 -12.48
N ILE A 8 -30.08 -4.72 -11.67
CA ILE A 8 -29.16 -3.65 -12.06
C ILE A 8 -28.38 -4.23 -13.23
N ASP A 9 -28.59 -3.69 -14.43
CA ASP A 9 -27.81 -4.09 -15.59
C ASP A 9 -26.32 -4.00 -15.24
N PRO A 10 -25.49 -4.99 -15.65
CA PRO A 10 -24.05 -4.87 -15.47
C PRO A 10 -23.62 -3.59 -16.18
N VAL A 11 -23.10 -2.64 -15.40
CA VAL A 11 -22.51 -1.42 -15.96
C VAL A 11 -21.42 -1.92 -16.91
N ASP A 12 -21.66 -1.76 -18.22
CA ASP A 12 -20.68 -2.04 -19.25
C ASP A 12 -19.43 -1.26 -18.88
N THR A 13 -18.42 -1.98 -18.39
CA THR A 13 -17.12 -1.38 -18.12
C THR A 13 -16.62 -0.94 -19.49
N PRO A 14 -16.40 0.36 -19.73
CA PRO A 14 -15.98 0.81 -21.04
C PRO A 14 -14.69 0.06 -21.39
N ASP A 15 -14.67 -0.53 -22.59
CA ASP A 15 -13.50 -1.22 -23.11
C ASP A 15 -12.38 -0.19 -23.26
N MET A 16 -11.52 -0.13 -22.24
CA MET A 16 -10.43 0.83 -22.15
C MET A 16 -9.23 0.28 -22.91
N VAL A 17 -9.40 0.11 -24.23
CA VAL A 17 -8.26 -0.10 -25.11
C VAL A 17 -7.46 1.21 -25.12
N PRO A 18 -6.14 1.17 -24.83
CA PRO A 18 -5.30 2.34 -24.96
C PRO A 18 -5.46 2.94 -26.36
N ILE A 19 -5.81 4.23 -26.43
CA ILE A 19 -6.06 4.95 -27.68
C ILE A 19 -4.88 4.81 -28.65
N HIS A 20 -3.67 4.66 -28.10
CA HIS A 20 -2.45 4.38 -28.85
C HIS A 20 -1.71 3.19 -28.24
N PRO A 21 -1.39 2.15 -29.04
CA PRO A 21 -0.48 1.11 -28.58
C PRO A 21 0.88 1.76 -28.27
N LEU A 22 1.42 1.44 -27.10
CA LEU A 22 2.75 1.90 -26.73
C LEU A 22 3.76 1.37 -27.76
N THR A 23 4.67 2.24 -28.20
CA THR A 23 5.82 1.79 -28.99
C THR A 23 6.65 0.81 -28.16
N GLY A 24 7.35 -0.13 -28.79
CA GLY A 24 8.11 -1.15 -28.04
C GLY A 24 9.11 -0.58 -27.03
N LYS A 25 9.69 0.60 -27.31
CA LYS A 25 10.55 1.32 -26.36
C LYS A 25 9.77 1.86 -25.16
N ALA A 26 8.62 2.50 -25.39
CA ALA A 26 7.78 3.03 -24.32
C ALA A 26 7.20 1.92 -23.44
N ALA A 27 6.86 0.78 -24.03
CA ALA A 27 6.40 -0.40 -23.30
C ALA A 27 7.51 -0.99 -22.41
N GLU A 28 8.74 -1.10 -22.92
CA GLU A 28 9.89 -1.56 -22.14
C GLU A 28 10.22 -0.60 -20.99
N GLU A 29 10.24 0.71 -21.25
CA GLU A 29 10.47 1.71 -20.20
C GLU A 29 9.39 1.67 -19.11
N ASP A 30 8.12 1.50 -19.48
CA ASP A 30 7.04 1.36 -18.51
C ASP A 30 7.19 0.07 -17.69
N TYR A 31 7.53 -1.04 -18.35
CA TYR A 31 7.78 -2.31 -17.68
C TYR A 31 8.92 -2.21 -16.65
N GLN A 32 10.04 -1.58 -17.00
CA GLN A 32 11.16 -1.37 -16.08
C GLN A 32 10.76 -0.50 -14.88
N LYS A 33 9.92 0.53 -15.08
CA LYS A 33 9.40 1.36 -13.98
C LYS A 33 8.51 0.55 -13.04
N GLN A 34 7.66 -0.31 -13.59
CA GLN A 34 6.79 -1.18 -12.79
C GLN A 34 7.62 -2.16 -11.93
N LEU A 35 8.68 -2.74 -12.49
CA LEU A 35 9.60 -3.59 -11.73
C LEU A 35 10.28 -2.84 -10.59
N ALA A 36 10.78 -1.62 -10.85
CA ALA A 36 11.43 -0.81 -9.83
C ALA A 36 10.49 -0.45 -8.67
N LEU A 37 9.22 -0.11 -8.96
CA LEU A 37 8.21 0.14 -7.94
C LEU A 37 7.92 -1.10 -7.09
N LEU A 38 7.84 -2.27 -7.73
CA LEU A 38 7.60 -3.53 -7.02
C LEU A 38 8.78 -3.89 -6.10
N GLU A 39 10.01 -3.74 -6.59
CA GLU A 39 11.21 -3.95 -5.79
C GLU A 39 11.25 -3.00 -4.58
N GLN A 40 10.91 -1.72 -4.77
CA GLN A 40 10.82 -0.76 -3.68
C GLN A 40 9.79 -1.18 -2.62
N GLN A 41 8.58 -1.58 -3.04
CA GLN A 41 7.54 -2.05 -2.11
C GLN A 41 8.01 -3.28 -1.33
N ILE A 42 8.67 -4.22 -1.99
CA ILE A 42 9.22 -5.41 -1.34
C ILE A 42 10.25 -5.02 -0.26
N ILE A 43 11.13 -4.06 -0.56
CA ILE A 43 12.13 -3.55 0.39
C ILE A 43 11.46 -2.84 1.56
N GLU A 44 10.48 -1.97 1.29
CA GLU A 44 9.72 -1.25 2.34
C GLU A 44 9.01 -2.24 3.27
N HIS A 45 8.30 -3.22 2.73
CA HIS A 45 7.65 -4.26 3.53
C HIS A 45 8.64 -5.09 4.36
N GLN A 46 9.82 -5.43 3.82
CA GLN A 46 10.86 -6.12 4.60
C GLN A 46 11.42 -5.27 5.73
N ASN A 47 11.58 -3.96 5.50
CA ASN A 47 12.04 -3.03 6.51
C ASN A 47 11.00 -2.79 7.61
N GLU A 48 9.71 -2.76 7.28
CA GLU A 48 8.61 -2.62 8.24
C GLU A 48 8.37 -3.90 9.04
N THR A 49 8.56 -5.07 8.41
CA THR A 49 8.42 -6.37 9.07
C THR A 49 9.65 -6.78 9.87
N SER A 50 10.78 -6.07 9.74
CA SER A 50 11.94 -6.23 10.61
C SER A 50 11.70 -5.53 11.96
N PRO A 51 11.50 -6.28 13.07
CA PRO A 51 11.27 -5.70 14.39
C PRO A 51 12.50 -4.98 14.96
N GLU A 52 13.63 -4.97 14.25
CA GLU A 52 14.89 -4.40 14.71
C GLU A 52 14.86 -2.86 14.70
N LYS A 53 14.14 -2.23 13.75
CA LYS A 53 13.99 -0.76 13.71
C LYS A 53 12.86 -0.20 14.58
N ALA A 54 11.83 -1.01 14.89
CA ALA A 54 10.78 -0.59 15.82
C ALA A 54 11.29 -0.40 17.26
N ARG A 55 12.44 -1.00 17.59
CA ARG A 55 13.06 -0.92 18.92
C ARG A 55 13.95 0.30 19.12
N GLU A 56 14.49 0.91 18.07
CA GLU A 56 15.27 2.15 18.20
C GLU A 56 14.38 3.35 18.57
N SER A 57 13.14 3.38 18.07
CA SER A 57 12.20 4.48 18.33
C SER A 57 11.54 4.46 19.71
N GLN A 58 11.67 3.37 20.49
CA GLN A 58 11.07 3.27 21.83
C GLN A 58 12.07 3.46 22.98
N SER A 59 13.36 3.64 22.70
CA SER A 59 14.38 3.90 23.74
C SER A 59 14.56 5.39 24.01
N SER A 60 13.45 6.12 24.23
CA SER A 60 13.48 7.50 24.69
C SER A 60 12.50 7.69 25.84
N ASN A 61 13.03 7.40 27.03
CA ASN A 61 12.87 8.17 28.26
C ASN A 61 11.43 8.46 28.73
N SER A 62 10.92 7.63 29.64
CA SER A 62 10.13 8.14 30.77
C SER A 62 10.40 7.28 31.99
N SER A 63 11.54 7.54 32.64
CA SER A 63 11.79 7.08 34.01
C SER A 63 10.86 7.86 34.94
N THR A 64 9.68 7.32 35.20
CA THR A 64 8.81 7.86 36.24
C THR A 64 9.39 7.41 37.58
N GLN A 65 10.19 8.27 38.22
CA GLN A 65 10.53 8.12 39.63
C GLN A 65 9.23 8.14 40.44
N ASN A 66 8.75 6.96 40.84
CA ASN A 66 7.91 6.84 42.02
C ASN A 66 8.80 7.16 43.21
N THR A 67 8.67 8.38 43.76
CA THR A 67 9.11 8.63 45.14
C THR A 67 7.97 8.21 46.05
N ASP A 68 8.23 7.14 46.77
CA ASP A 68 7.51 6.67 47.95
C ASP A 68 7.41 7.81 48.99
N CYS A 69 6.28 8.52 49.00
CA CYS A 69 5.98 9.53 50.02
C CYS A 69 5.28 8.83 51.19
N ARG A 70 6.07 8.19 52.04
CA ARG A 70 5.64 7.76 53.38
C ARG A 70 5.66 8.95 54.33
N THR A 71 4.51 9.35 54.87
CA THR A 71 4.39 9.88 56.24
C THR A 71 3.01 9.54 56.79
#